data_AF-A0A965HSH8-F1
#
_entry.id   AF-A0A965HSH8-F1
#
_cell.length_a   1.000
_cell.length_b   1.000
_cell.length_c   1.000
_cell.angle_alpha   90.00
_cell.angle_beta   90.00
_cell.angle_gamma   90.00
#
_symmetry.space_group_name_H-M   'P 1'
#
loop_
_entity.id
_entity.type
_entity.pdbx_description
1 polymer ?
#
loop_
_entity_poly.entity_id
_entity_poly.type
_entity_poly.pdbx_seq_one_letter_code
_entity_poly.pdbx_strand_id
1 'polypeptide(L)'
;MISRFIKTWFLPELIRGLSVTGSYFFKKKFTIQYPDEKTPKSPRFRGLHALRRYPNGEERCIACKLCEAVCPALAITIESEEREDGTRRTTRYDIDLFKCIYCGYCEEACPVDSIVLTDIHEYHFETGASGTISKADLLQIGQTHEQAIAKAREADAAFR
;
A
#
# COMPACT_ATOMS: atom_id res chain seq x y z
N MET A 1 -34.41 15.93 -48.50
CA MET A 1 -35.46 15.09 -47.87
C MET A 1 -35.12 13.60 -47.96
N ILE A 2 -34.75 13.09 -49.14
CA ILE A 2 -34.37 11.68 -49.38
C ILE A 2 -33.16 11.21 -48.56
N SER A 3 -32.11 12.02 -48.42
CA SER A 3 -30.91 11.67 -47.64
C SER A 3 -31.17 11.49 -46.14
N ARG A 4 -32.15 12.21 -45.57
CA ARG A 4 -32.60 12.02 -44.19
C ARG A 4 -33.39 10.72 -44.07
N PHE A 5 -34.27 10.44 -45.02
CA PHE A 5 -35.07 9.21 -45.05
C PHE A 5 -34.20 7.94 -45.09
N ILE A 6 -33.15 7.93 -45.93
CA ILE A 6 -32.19 6.81 -46.03
C ILE A 6 -31.40 6.63 -44.73
N LYS A 7 -30.90 7.72 -44.13
CA LYS A 7 -30.18 7.64 -42.84
C LYS A 7 -31.07 7.13 -41.70
N THR A 8 -32.35 7.50 -41.68
CA THR A 8 -33.30 7.08 -40.65
C THR A 8 -33.74 5.62 -40.82
N TRP A 9 -33.91 5.13 -42.05
CA TRP A 9 -34.33 3.75 -42.29
C TRP A 9 -33.18 2.73 -42.23
N PHE A 10 -31.99 3.08 -42.73
CA PHE A 10 -30.84 2.17 -42.76
C PHE A 10 -29.90 2.27 -41.55
N LEU A 11 -30.12 3.24 -40.65
CA LEU A 11 -29.31 3.51 -39.45
C LEU A 11 -27.81 3.17 -39.62
N PRO A 12 -27.11 3.74 -40.63
CA PRO A 12 -25.71 3.41 -40.90
C PRO A 12 -24.79 3.76 -39.72
N GLU A 13 -25.19 4.71 -38.89
CA GLU A 13 -24.52 5.09 -37.65
C GLU A 13 -24.57 3.96 -36.61
N LEU A 14 -25.68 3.22 -36.53
CA LEU A 14 -25.83 2.06 -35.64
C LEU A 14 -24.92 0.90 -36.09
N ILE A 15 -24.87 0.64 -37.40
CA ILE A 15 -24.00 -0.39 -37.97
C ILE A 15 -22.53 -0.04 -37.76
N ARG A 16 -22.16 1.23 -37.92
CA ARG A 16 -20.80 1.72 -37.63
C ARG A 16 -20.44 1.53 -36.16
N GLY A 17 -21.38 1.78 -35.23
CA GLY A 17 -21.20 1.50 -33.81
C GLY A 17 -21.03 0.00 -33.53
N LEU A 18 -21.90 -0.85 -34.10
CA LEU A 18 -21.83 -2.31 -33.97
C LEU A 18 -20.55 -2.89 -34.56
N SER A 19 -20.01 -2.31 -35.63
CA SER A 19 -18.73 -2.72 -36.22
C SER A 19 -17.56 -2.54 -35.25
N VAL A 20 -17.55 -1.43 -34.50
CA VAL A 20 -16.54 -1.19 -33.45
C VAL A 20 -16.72 -2.22 -32.33
N THR A 21 -17.94 -2.42 -31.84
CA THR A 21 -18.24 -3.43 -30.80
C THR A 21 -17.83 -4.84 -31.23
N GLY A 22 -18.15 -5.23 -32.47
CA GLY A 22 -17.75 -6.50 -33.07
C GLY A 22 -16.23 -6.64 -33.15
N SER A 23 -15.51 -5.57 -33.50
CA SER A 23 -14.03 -5.58 -33.51
C SER A 23 -13.43 -5.84 -32.12
N TYR A 24 -14.03 -5.28 -31.05
CA TYR A 24 -13.59 -5.53 -29.68
C TYR A 24 -14.04 -6.89 -29.13
N PHE A 25 -15.12 -7.47 -29.67
CA PHE A 25 -15.57 -8.81 -29.30
C PHE A 25 -14.51 -9.87 -29.61
N PHE A 26 -13.88 -9.80 -30.79
CA PHE A 26 -12.85 -10.74 -31.23
C PHE A 26 -11.42 -10.40 -30.76
N LYS A 27 -11.19 -9.21 -30.18
CA LYS A 27 -9.89 -8.89 -29.58
C LYS A 27 -9.67 -9.67 -28.27
N LYS A 28 -8.41 -10.06 -28.04
CA LYS A 28 -7.95 -10.65 -26.76
C LYS A 28 -8.33 -9.73 -25.60
N LYS A 29 -8.86 -10.31 -24.52
CA LYS A 29 -9.24 -9.57 -23.32
C LYS A 29 -8.00 -9.24 -22.49
N PHE A 30 -8.00 -8.06 -21.87
CA PHE A 30 -6.94 -7.60 -20.98
C PHE A 30 -7.11 -8.11 -19.53
N THR A 31 -8.19 -8.83 -19.25
CA THR A 31 -8.49 -9.38 -17.92
C THR A 31 -7.42 -10.36 -17.45
N ILE A 32 -7.00 -10.21 -16.20
CA ILE A 32 -6.10 -11.13 -15.48
C ILE A 32 -6.99 -12.02 -14.59
N GLN A 33 -6.61 -13.29 -14.42
CA GLN A 33 -7.35 -14.24 -13.56
C GLN A 33 -6.92 -14.08 -12.09
N TYR A 34 -7.57 -13.15 -11.38
CA TYR A 34 -7.39 -13.02 -9.93
C TYR A 34 -8.14 -14.15 -9.22
N PRO A 35 -7.56 -14.86 -8.23
CA PRO A 35 -6.35 -14.53 -7.45
C PRO A 35 -5.03 -15.18 -7.92
N ASP A 36 -5.06 -16.08 -8.91
CA ASP A 36 -3.89 -16.87 -9.33
C ASP A 36 -2.80 -16.01 -10.01
N GLU A 37 -3.22 -15.06 -10.84
CA GLU A 37 -2.36 -14.09 -11.49
C GLU A 37 -2.58 -12.70 -10.88
N LYS A 38 -1.48 -12.04 -10.48
CA LYS A 38 -1.50 -10.69 -9.88
C LYS A 38 -0.82 -9.67 -10.79
N THR A 39 -1.26 -8.42 -10.70
CA THR A 39 -0.64 -7.32 -11.44
C THR A 39 0.79 -7.07 -10.95
N PRO A 40 1.73 -6.74 -11.84
CA PRO A 40 3.08 -6.36 -11.44
C PRO A 40 3.03 -5.05 -10.64
N LYS A 41 3.71 -5.02 -9.50
CA LYS A 41 3.81 -3.84 -8.63
C LYS A 41 5.19 -3.22 -8.72
N SER A 42 5.25 -1.91 -8.53
CA SER A 42 6.53 -1.21 -8.41
C SER A 42 7.16 -1.46 -7.03
N PRO A 43 8.50 -1.35 -6.89
CA PRO A 43 9.17 -1.40 -5.58
C PRO A 43 8.74 -0.29 -4.60
N ARG A 44 8.08 0.76 -5.11
CA ARG A 44 7.59 1.92 -4.35
C ARG A 44 6.12 1.82 -3.95
N PHE A 45 5.53 0.63 -4.10
CA PHE A 45 4.13 0.43 -3.75
C PHE A 45 3.92 0.70 -2.25
N ARG A 46 2.83 1.40 -1.92
CA ARG A 46 2.48 1.83 -0.57
C ARG A 46 1.31 0.99 -0.06
N GLY A 47 1.61 -0.05 0.72
CA GLY A 47 0.63 -0.99 1.28
C GLY A 47 0.59 -1.00 2.80
N LEU A 48 0.54 -2.19 3.40
CA LEU A 48 0.47 -2.36 4.85
C LEU A 48 1.75 -1.89 5.53
N HIS A 49 1.63 -1.31 6.72
CA HIS A 49 2.77 -0.81 7.47
C HIS A 49 3.51 -1.97 8.15
N ALA A 50 4.83 -1.87 8.24
CA ALA A 50 5.67 -2.82 8.94
C ALA A 50 6.76 -2.09 9.73
N LEU A 51 7.13 -2.64 10.89
CA LEU A 51 8.28 -2.20 11.66
C LEU A 51 9.46 -3.16 11.45
N ARG A 52 10.57 -2.62 10.95
CA ARG A 52 11.78 -3.38 10.67
C ARG A 52 12.67 -3.53 11.90
N ARG A 53 13.48 -4.58 11.86
CA ARG A 53 14.57 -4.83 12.80
C ARG A 53 15.92 -4.64 12.13
N TYR A 54 16.95 -4.42 12.94
CA TYR A 54 18.33 -4.52 12.49
C TYR A 54 18.70 -6.00 12.29
N PRO A 55 19.79 -6.30 11.55
CA PRO A 55 20.26 -7.67 11.35
C PRO A 55 20.64 -8.38 12.67
N ASN A 56 20.95 -7.63 13.73
CA ASN A 56 21.20 -8.15 15.08
C ASN A 56 19.91 -8.55 15.83
N GLY A 57 18.73 -8.36 15.24
CA GLY A 57 17.43 -8.65 15.85
C GLY A 57 16.83 -7.52 16.67
N GLU A 58 17.57 -6.42 16.88
CA GLU A 58 17.10 -5.26 17.62
C GLU A 58 16.09 -4.44 16.81
N GLU A 59 15.13 -3.82 17.48
CA GLU A 59 14.18 -2.93 16.79
C GLU A 59 14.86 -1.65 16.30
N ARG A 60 14.53 -1.24 15.06
CA ARG A 60 15.11 -0.01 14.49
C ARG A 60 14.54 1.25 15.15
N CYS A 61 13.33 1.19 15.69
CA CYS A 61 12.63 2.36 16.21
C CYS A 61 13.36 2.95 17.43
N ILE A 62 13.74 4.22 17.34
CA ILE A 62 14.37 5.01 18.42
C ILE A 62 13.38 5.95 19.14
N ALA A 63 12.07 5.74 18.93
CA ALA A 63 11.01 6.55 19.54
C ALA A 63 11.13 8.08 19.34
N CYS A 64 11.61 8.51 18.16
CA CYS A 64 11.79 9.94 17.84
C CYS A 64 10.49 10.73 17.62
N LYS A 65 9.35 10.03 17.47
CA LYS A 65 8.01 10.60 17.19
C LYS A 65 7.87 11.45 15.92
N LEU A 66 8.87 11.43 15.02
CA LEU A 66 8.79 12.15 13.74
C LEU A 66 7.66 11.63 12.84
N CYS A 67 7.44 10.32 12.81
CA CYS A 67 6.36 9.70 12.04
C CYS A 67 4.96 10.06 12.57
N GLU A 68 4.81 10.27 13.88
CA GLU A 68 3.57 10.77 14.50
C GLU A 68 3.33 12.23 14.13
N ALA A 69 4.37 13.07 14.19
CA ALA A 69 4.28 14.49 13.87
C ALA A 69 3.98 14.76 12.38
N VAL A 70 4.55 13.98 11.47
CA VAL A 70 4.36 14.17 10.01
C VAL A 70 3.04 13.57 9.50
N CYS A 71 2.36 12.75 10.31
CA CYS A 71 1.17 12.03 9.85
C CYS A 71 0.02 13.02 9.59
N PRO A 72 -0.43 13.20 8.33
CA PRO A 72 -1.45 14.20 8.01
C PRO A 72 -2.83 13.84 8.58
N ALA A 73 -3.07 12.54 8.84
CA ALA A 73 -4.32 12.03 9.37
C ALA A 73 -4.29 11.73 10.88
N LEU A 74 -3.16 12.01 11.56
CA LEU A 74 -2.95 11.71 12.98
C LEU A 74 -3.34 10.26 13.35
N ALA A 75 -2.95 9.31 12.50
CA ALA A 75 -3.29 7.90 12.62
C ALA A 75 -2.36 7.10 13.55
N ILE A 76 -1.19 7.66 13.88
CA ILE A 76 -0.13 6.97 14.61
C ILE A 76 -0.10 7.50 16.05
N THR A 77 -0.08 6.61 17.03
CA THR A 77 0.06 6.95 18.45
C THR A 77 1.32 6.30 19.02
N ILE A 78 2.23 7.11 19.57
CA ILE A 78 3.52 6.63 20.08
C ILE A 78 3.72 7.04 21.54
N GLU A 79 3.99 6.05 22.38
CA GLU A 79 4.47 6.24 23.75
C GLU A 79 5.86 5.63 23.88
N SER A 80 6.72 6.26 24.68
CA SER A 80 8.14 5.91 24.76
C SER A 80 8.62 5.91 26.19
N GLU A 81 9.38 4.89 26.55
CA GLU A 81 10.02 4.76 27.85
C GLU A 81 11.50 4.38 27.67
N GLU A 82 12.27 4.59 28.73
CA GLU A 82 13.66 4.16 28.80
C GLU A 82 13.71 2.70 29.25
N ARG A 83 14.40 1.86 28.47
CA ARG A 83 14.63 0.44 28.80
C ARG A 83 15.72 0.32 29.87
N GLU A 84 15.78 -0.82 30.54
CA GLU A 84 16.85 -1.18 31.50
C GLU A 84 18.27 -0.99 30.93
N ASP A 85 18.44 -1.13 29.61
CA ASP A 85 19.71 -0.95 28.90
C ASP A 85 20.09 0.54 28.67
N GLY A 86 19.32 1.50 29.18
CA GLY A 86 19.50 2.94 28.96
C GLY A 86 19.12 3.42 27.55
N THR A 87 18.58 2.52 26.72
CA THR A 87 18.10 2.85 25.37
C THR A 87 16.64 3.27 25.38
N ARG A 88 16.30 4.32 24.63
CA ARG A 88 14.92 4.79 24.50
C ARG A 88 14.16 3.97 23.46
N ARG A 89 13.05 3.36 23.84
CA ARG A 89 12.23 2.50 22.98
C ARG A 89 10.74 2.84 23.10
N THR A 90 9.95 2.32 22.16
CA THR A 90 8.49 2.53 22.17
C THR A 90 7.82 1.48 23.03
N THR A 91 6.97 1.90 23.98
CA THR A 91 6.09 0.98 24.71
C THR A 91 4.83 0.72 23.91
N ARG A 92 4.28 1.79 23.35
CA ARG A 92 3.11 1.78 22.47
C ARG A 92 3.46 2.33 21.11
N TYR A 93 3.07 1.60 20.07
CA TYR A 93 3.18 2.05 18.69
C TYR A 93 1.96 1.50 17.96
N ASP A 94 0.90 2.29 17.94
CA ASP A 94 -0.37 1.88 17.35
C ASP A 94 -0.64 2.69 16.08
N ILE A 95 -1.10 2.02 15.03
CA ILE A 95 -1.52 2.67 13.79
C ILE A 95 -2.99 2.34 13.54
N ASP A 96 -3.84 3.36 13.51
CA ASP A 96 -5.22 3.25 13.08
C ASP A 96 -5.31 3.24 11.55
N LEU A 97 -5.59 2.08 10.96
CA LEU A 97 -5.67 1.89 9.52
C LEU A 97 -6.95 2.47 8.90
N PHE A 98 -7.97 2.80 9.68
CA PHE A 98 -9.15 3.50 9.18
C PHE A 98 -8.87 5.00 9.01
N LYS A 99 -7.96 5.56 9.82
CA LYS A 99 -7.50 6.94 9.66
C LYS A 99 -6.37 7.08 8.64
N CYS A 100 -5.52 6.06 8.52
CA CYS A 100 -4.36 6.14 7.64
C CYS A 100 -4.75 6.26 6.16
N ILE A 101 -4.17 7.24 5.46
CA ILE A 101 -4.38 7.49 4.03
C ILE A 101 -3.28 6.91 3.13
N TYR A 102 -2.37 6.11 3.69
CA TYR A 102 -1.28 5.43 2.97
C TYR A 102 -0.36 6.37 2.16
N CYS A 103 -0.22 7.61 2.63
CA CYS A 103 0.60 8.62 1.98
C CYS A 103 2.10 8.34 2.02
N GLY A 104 2.59 7.55 2.98
CA GLY A 104 4.00 7.17 3.16
C GLY A 104 4.97 8.23 3.67
N TYR A 105 4.46 9.36 4.18
CA TYR A 105 5.32 10.34 4.87
C TYR A 105 5.99 9.78 6.13
N CYS A 106 5.37 8.80 6.79
CA CYS A 106 5.98 8.11 7.93
C CYS A 106 7.27 7.37 7.53
N GLU A 107 7.32 6.82 6.32
CA GLU A 107 8.46 6.08 5.79
C GLU A 107 9.61 7.01 5.39
N GLU A 108 9.28 8.17 4.82
CA GLU A 108 10.26 9.18 4.41
C GLU A 108 10.80 9.99 5.59
N ALA A 109 9.96 10.25 6.61
CA ALA A 109 10.37 10.98 7.80
C ALA A 109 11.18 10.14 8.80
N CYS A 110 11.23 8.81 8.64
CA CYS A 110 11.93 7.96 9.59
C CYS A 110 13.45 8.01 9.38
N PRO A 111 14.23 8.54 10.35
CA PRO A 111 15.68 8.73 10.15
C PRO A 111 16.48 7.42 10.12
N VAL A 112 15.91 6.34 10.67
CA VAL A 112 16.54 5.02 10.85
C VAL A 112 15.85 3.93 10.03
N ASP A 113 14.93 4.34 9.14
CA ASP A 113 14.17 3.43 8.30
C ASP A 113 13.45 2.32 9.09
N SER A 114 12.81 2.70 10.21
CA SER A 114 12.14 1.76 11.11
C SER A 114 10.74 1.40 10.64
N ILE A 115 9.94 2.37 10.20
CA ILE A 115 8.59 2.14 9.69
C ILE A 115 8.63 2.18 8.18
N VAL A 116 8.06 1.17 7.54
CA VAL A 116 8.03 1.03 6.09
C VAL A 116 6.66 0.62 5.61
N LEU A 117 6.33 1.01 4.38
CA LEU A 117 5.16 0.50 3.67
C LEU A 117 5.58 -0.71 2.84
N THR A 118 4.80 -1.79 2.97
CA THR A 118 5.04 -3.05 2.27
C THR A 118 4.28 -3.11 0.95
N ASP A 119 4.51 -4.16 0.17
CA ASP A 119 3.75 -4.48 -1.04
C ASP A 119 2.39 -5.17 -0.77
N ILE A 120 2.08 -5.39 0.51
CA ILE A 120 0.87 -6.07 0.98
C ILE A 120 -0.31 -5.10 0.89
N HIS A 121 -1.33 -5.49 0.13
CA HIS A 121 -2.57 -4.73 -0.06
C HIS A 121 -3.82 -5.59 0.12
N GLU A 122 -3.62 -6.90 0.26
CA GLU A 122 -4.69 -7.88 0.41
C GLU A 122 -4.90 -8.13 1.89
N TYR A 123 -5.53 -7.18 2.57
CA TYR A 123 -6.01 -7.34 3.94
C TYR A 123 -7.43 -6.77 4.01
N HIS A 124 -8.25 -7.37 4.84
CA HIS A 124 -9.61 -6.92 5.08
C HIS A 124 -9.91 -7.06 6.57
N PHE A 125 -10.78 -6.19 7.06
CA PHE A 125 -11.31 -6.27 8.41
C PHE A 125 -12.72 -6.81 8.35
N GLU A 126 -13.01 -7.81 9.17
CA GLU A 126 -14.38 -8.24 9.42
C GLU A 126 -15.06 -7.32 10.46
N THR A 127 -16.39 -7.31 10.46
CA THR A 127 -17.20 -6.41 11.30
C THR A 127 -16.84 -6.56 12.78
N GLY A 128 -16.44 -5.47 13.43
CA GLY A 128 -16.15 -5.42 14.87
C GLY A 128 -14.67 -5.52 15.26
N ALA A 129 -13.76 -5.75 14.31
CA ALA A 129 -12.34 -5.63 14.56
C ALA A 129 -11.93 -4.15 14.69
N SER A 130 -11.19 -3.79 15.74
CA SER A 130 -10.49 -2.51 15.80
C SER A 130 -9.46 -2.50 14.67
N GLY A 131 -9.60 -1.62 13.68
CA GLY A 131 -8.64 -1.46 12.57
C GLY A 131 -7.29 -0.86 13.01
N THR A 132 -6.98 -0.96 14.29
CA THR A 132 -5.75 -0.51 14.90
C THR A 132 -4.77 -1.66 14.94
N ILE A 133 -3.62 -1.50 14.29
CA ILE A 133 -2.53 -2.47 14.36
C ILE A 133 -1.60 -2.07 15.50
N SER A 134 -1.30 -3.04 16.37
CA SER A 134 -0.41 -2.85 17.51
C SER A 134 1.06 -2.94 17.11
N LYS A 135 1.95 -2.49 18.00
CA LYS A 135 3.41 -2.60 17.82
C LYS A 135 3.87 -4.03 17.53
N ALA A 136 3.29 -5.01 18.23
CA ALA A 136 3.68 -6.41 18.12
C ALA A 136 3.37 -6.95 16.72
N ASP A 137 2.19 -6.64 16.21
CA ASP A 137 1.75 -7.06 14.88
C ASP A 137 2.61 -6.41 13.78
N LEU A 138 2.92 -5.11 13.91
CA LEU A 138 3.80 -4.39 12.97
C LEU A 138 5.20 -5.01 12.91
N LEU A 139 5.74 -5.43 14.05
CA LEU A 139 7.04 -6.10 14.14
C LEU A 139 6.98 -7.51 13.54
N GLN A 140 5.87 -8.23 13.72
CA GLN A 140 5.68 -9.56 13.14
C GLN A 140 5.58 -9.49 11.61
N ILE A 141 4.84 -8.50 11.07
CA ILE A 141 4.76 -8.26 9.62
C ILE A 141 6.16 -7.92 9.09
N GLY A 142 6.91 -7.06 9.78
CA GLY A 142 8.29 -6.73 9.42
C GLY A 142 9.19 -7.96 9.38
N GLN A 143 9.15 -8.82 10.40
CA GLN A 143 9.93 -10.05 10.43
C GLN A 143 9.57 -11.01 9.27
N THR A 144 8.27 -11.19 9.02
CA THR A 144 7.78 -12.11 7.98
C THR A 144 8.17 -11.65 6.58
N HIS A 145 8.18 -10.34 6.34
CA HIS A 145 8.37 -9.75 5.01
C HIS A 145 9.71 -9.00 4.84
N GLU A 146 10.65 -9.13 5.77
CA GLU A 146 11.92 -8.37 5.75
C GLU A 146 12.71 -8.58 4.46
N GLN A 147 12.72 -9.79 3.89
CA GLN A 147 13.43 -10.08 2.64
C GLN A 147 12.84 -9.31 1.45
N ALA A 148 11.50 -9.26 1.35
CA ALA A 148 10.81 -8.53 0.29
C ALA A 148 11.01 -7.02 0.44
N ILE A 149 10.89 -6.51 1.67
CA ILE A 149 11.13 -5.11 2.03
C ILE A 149 12.56 -4.71 1.69
N ALA A 150 13.56 -5.50 2.10
CA ALA A 150 14.97 -5.21 1.85
C ALA A 150 15.27 -5.15 0.35
N LYS A 151 14.75 -6.10 -0.44
CA LYS A 151 14.90 -6.12 -1.90
C LYS A 151 14.25 -4.92 -2.58
N ALA A 152 13.04 -4.54 -2.15
CA ALA A 152 12.38 -3.35 -2.67
C ALA A 152 13.17 -2.07 -2.36
N ARG A 153 13.76 -1.98 -1.16
CA ARG A 153 14.60 -0.84 -0.76
C ARG A 153 15.92 -0.78 -1.50
N GLU A 154 16.57 -1.91 -1.74
CA GLU A 154 17.77 -1.96 -2.56
C GLU A 154 17.50 -1.48 -3.99
N ALA A 155 16.35 -1.86 -4.56
CA ALA A 155 15.93 -1.39 -5.88
C ALA A 155 15.58 0.12 -5.92
N ASP A 156 15.11 0.69 -4.80
CA ASP A 156 14.76 2.11 -4.67
C ASP A 156 15.94 3.01 -4.26
N ALA A 157 17.03 2.45 -3.72
CA ALA A 157 18.13 3.17 -3.10
C ALA A 157 18.80 4.24 -4.00
N ALA A 158 18.75 4.08 -5.33
CA ALA A 158 19.30 5.06 -6.26
C ALA A 158 18.51 6.39 -6.34
N PHE A 159 17.27 6.42 -5.84
CA PHE A 159 16.34 7.55 -6.01
C PHE A 159 15.91 8.19 -4.68
N ARG A 160 16.56 7.79 -3.58
CA ARG A 160 16.20 8.15 -2.21
C ARG A 160 17.38 8.80 -1.52
#